data_AF-A0A7Y1Y3C3-F1
#
_entry.id   AF-A0A7Y1Y3C3-F1
#
_cell.length_a   1.000
_cell.length_b   1.000
_cell.length_c   1.000
_cell.angle_alpha   90.00
_cell.angle_beta   90.00
_cell.angle_gamma   90.00
#
_symmetry.space_group_name_H-M   'P 1'
#
loop_
_entity.id
_entity.type
_entity.pdbx_description
1 polymer ?
#
loop_
_entity_poly.entity_id
_entity_poly.type
_entity_poly.pdbx_seq_one_letter_code
_entity_poly.pdbx_strand_id
1 'polypeptide(L)'
;MRFTSKSEKKYWYYTLVVLIGIIGSIFLGRPLIDALPQHFASMGFAAVLWSVLGIIVLHGLVTKKHILEIALWIGIFSVYFLIVLRMTSEEERSHMIEFSILAICIYAALKERHQHAVLKYHPAIIAFAISVIIGALDEFIQLFVPGRVFDWIDIGFNSFAAFFAIAASTALSWVRSKLIKAF
;
A
#
# COMPACT_ATOMS: atom_id res chain seq x y z
N MET A 1 10.23 12.24 -19.04
CA MET A 1 8.80 12.40 -18.69
C MET A 1 8.62 13.76 -18.01
N ARG A 2 7.68 14.62 -18.43
CA ARG A 2 7.39 15.90 -17.76
C ARG A 2 6.29 15.68 -16.70
N PHE A 3 6.51 16.16 -15.47
CA PHE A 3 5.49 16.16 -14.40
C PHE A 3 4.51 17.32 -14.58
N THR A 4 3.24 17.13 -14.24
CA THR A 4 2.17 18.12 -14.32
C THR A 4 2.11 19.00 -13.07
N SER A 5 2.51 18.48 -11.91
CA SER A 5 2.53 19.24 -10.64
C SER A 5 3.72 18.85 -9.76
N LYS A 6 4.04 19.71 -8.77
CA LYS A 6 5.02 19.39 -7.72
C LYS A 6 4.58 18.18 -6.88
N SER A 7 3.27 18.06 -6.65
CA SER A 7 2.68 16.91 -5.95
C SER A 7 2.84 15.62 -6.73
N GLU A 8 2.61 15.64 -8.05
CA GLU A 8 2.83 14.47 -8.92
C GLU A 8 4.29 13.98 -8.81
N LYS A 9 5.26 14.90 -8.94
CA LYS A 9 6.68 14.60 -8.79
C LYS A 9 7.00 13.96 -7.44
N LYS A 10 6.42 14.52 -6.36
CA LYS A 10 6.59 14.00 -5.00
C LYS A 10 6.07 12.57 -4.85
N TYR A 11 4.88 12.27 -5.38
CA TYR A 11 4.32 10.91 -5.30
C TYR A 11 5.11 9.90 -6.13
N TRP A 12 5.64 10.29 -7.30
CA TRP A 12 6.55 9.42 -8.05
C TRP A 12 7.86 9.13 -7.31
N TYR A 13 8.41 10.11 -6.57
CA TYR A 13 9.54 9.83 -5.69
C TYR A 13 9.18 8.85 -4.58
N TYR A 14 8.00 8.97 -3.97
CA TYR A 14 7.54 8.01 -2.98
C TYR A 14 7.36 6.62 -3.57
N THR A 15 6.77 6.50 -4.77
CA THR A 15 6.71 5.24 -5.52
C THR A 15 8.11 4.66 -5.73
N LEU A 16 9.09 5.47 -6.13
CA LEU A 16 10.47 5.00 -6.33
C LEU A 16 11.10 4.51 -5.03
N VAL A 17 10.94 5.25 -3.92
CA VAL A 17 11.46 4.85 -2.60
C VAL A 17 10.84 3.53 -2.15
N VAL A 18 9.52 3.38 -2.31
CA VAL A 18 8.81 2.13 -1.96
C VAL A 18 9.29 0.98 -2.84
N LEU A 19 9.46 1.21 -4.14
CA LEU A 19 9.97 0.19 -5.07
C LEU A 19 11.39 -0.25 -4.73
N ILE A 20 12.27 0.67 -4.33
CA ILE A 20 13.61 0.35 -3.82
C ILE A 20 13.49 -0.49 -2.54
N GLY A 21 12.54 -0.17 -1.67
CA GLY A 21 12.25 -0.95 -0.47
C GLY A 21 11.83 -2.38 -0.79
N ILE A 22 10.89 -2.56 -1.73
CA ILE A 22 10.42 -3.88 -2.20
C ILE A 22 11.58 -4.68 -2.81
N ILE A 23 12.31 -4.11 -3.76
CA ILE A 23 13.45 -4.81 -4.37
C ILE A 23 14.51 -5.14 -3.32
N GLY A 24 14.74 -4.24 -2.36
CA GLY A 24 15.64 -4.48 -1.24
C GLY A 24 15.18 -5.60 -0.30
N SER A 25 13.86 -5.73 -0.08
CA SER A 25 13.29 -6.77 0.79
C SER A 25 13.45 -8.17 0.20
N ILE A 26 13.51 -8.31 -1.13
CA ILE A 26 13.87 -9.57 -1.79
C ILE A 26 15.23 -10.11 -1.28
N PHE A 27 16.25 -9.23 -1.22
CA PHE A 27 17.61 -9.63 -0.86
C PHE A 27 17.86 -9.66 0.64
N LEU A 28 17.19 -8.78 1.40
CA LEU A 28 17.45 -8.60 2.83
C LEU A 28 16.44 -9.28 3.73
N GLY A 29 15.24 -9.60 3.23
CA GLY A 29 14.11 -10.07 4.04
C GLY A 29 14.45 -11.34 4.83
N ARG A 30 14.83 -12.42 4.14
CA ARG A 30 15.18 -13.70 4.81
C ARG A 30 16.39 -13.60 5.73
N PRO A 31 17.53 -13.04 5.30
CA PRO A 31 18.67 -12.85 6.21
C PRO A 31 18.31 -12.10 7.50
N LEU A 32 17.40 -11.11 7.41
CA LEU A 32 16.97 -10.34 8.58
C LEU A 32 16.02 -11.13 9.48
N ILE A 33 15.09 -11.89 8.89
CA ILE A 33 14.17 -12.78 9.63
C ILE A 33 14.95 -13.88 10.34
N ASP A 34 15.88 -14.53 9.63
CA ASP A 34 16.71 -15.62 10.18
C ASP A 34 17.64 -15.13 11.31
N ALA A 35 18.04 -13.86 11.28
CA ALA A 35 18.85 -13.24 12.32
C ALA A 35 18.06 -12.85 13.58
N LEU A 36 16.72 -12.80 13.51
CA LEU A 36 15.86 -12.38 14.62
C LEU A 36 15.13 -13.59 15.24
N PRO A 37 15.02 -13.69 16.57
CA PRO A 37 14.16 -14.71 17.16
C PRO A 37 12.69 -14.44 16.78
N GLN A 38 11.97 -15.49 16.38
CA GLN A 38 10.61 -15.40 15.81
C GLN A 38 9.59 -14.62 16.68
N HIS A 39 9.74 -14.66 18.01
CA HIS A 39 8.89 -13.88 18.92
C HIS A 39 9.14 -12.37 18.82
N PHE A 40 10.37 -11.93 18.52
CA PHE A 40 10.66 -10.51 18.31
C PHE A 40 10.09 -9.99 16.99
N ALA A 41 10.16 -10.80 15.92
CA ALA A 41 9.59 -10.42 14.62
C ALA A 41 8.07 -10.23 14.71
N SER A 42 7.37 -11.20 15.31
CA SER A 42 5.91 -11.13 15.51
C SER A 42 5.48 -10.00 16.45
N MET A 43 6.18 -9.79 17.57
CA MET A 43 5.91 -8.67 18.48
C MET A 43 6.17 -7.30 17.83
N GLY A 44 7.28 -7.16 17.10
CA GLY A 44 7.63 -5.93 16.39
C GLY A 44 6.58 -5.58 15.34
N PHE A 45 6.15 -6.57 14.57
CA PHE A 45 5.10 -6.41 13.57
C PHE A 45 3.76 -5.98 14.20
N ALA A 46 3.34 -6.63 15.30
CA ALA A 46 2.14 -6.24 16.03
C ALA A 46 2.25 -4.81 16.60
N ALA A 47 3.41 -4.45 17.17
CA ALA A 47 3.65 -3.12 17.70
C ALA A 47 3.54 -2.03 16.62
N VAL A 48 4.05 -2.29 15.41
CA VAL A 48 3.91 -1.39 14.26
C VAL A 48 2.43 -1.22 13.89
N LEU A 49 1.67 -2.31 13.78
CA LEU A 49 0.24 -2.24 13.45
C LEU A 49 -0.56 -1.42 14.48
N TRP A 50 -0.35 -1.68 15.77
CA TRP A 50 -1.03 -0.93 16.83
C TRP A 50 -0.62 0.54 16.85
N SER A 51 0.65 0.84 16.54
CA SER A 51 1.14 2.22 16.43
C SER A 51 0.47 2.95 15.26
N VAL A 52 0.30 2.30 14.10
CA VAL A 52 -0.42 2.86 12.95
C VAL A 52 -1.87 3.16 13.31
N LEU A 53 -2.58 2.22 13.96
CA LEU A 53 -3.95 2.46 14.43
C LEU A 53 -4.01 3.66 15.39
N GLY A 54 -3.10 3.69 16.37
CA GLY A 54 -3.01 4.79 17.33
C GLY A 54 -2.83 6.14 16.65
N ILE A 55 -1.93 6.23 15.66
CA ILE A 55 -1.69 7.44 14.87
C ILE A 55 -2.94 7.84 14.08
N ILE A 56 -3.64 6.89 13.45
CA ILE A 56 -4.88 7.17 12.70
C ILE A 56 -5.95 7.77 13.63
N VAL A 57 -6.17 7.17 14.81
CA VAL A 57 -7.15 7.65 15.79
C VAL A 57 -6.76 9.03 16.31
N LEU A 58 -5.51 9.19 16.75
CA LEU A 58 -5.00 10.48 17.26
C LEU A 58 -5.08 11.58 16.20
N HIS A 59 -4.71 11.28 14.96
CA HIS A 59 -4.81 12.22 13.85
C HIS A 59 -6.26 12.64 13.59
N GLY A 60 -7.21 11.69 13.61
CA GLY A 60 -8.64 11.96 13.45
C GLY A 60 -9.19 12.89 14.55
N LEU A 61 -8.80 12.63 15.80
CA LEU A 61 -9.19 13.44 16.96
C LEU A 61 -8.60 14.86 16.89
N VAL A 62 -7.31 14.99 16.58
CA VAL A 62 -6.61 16.28 16.51
C VAL A 62 -7.11 17.14 15.35
N THR A 63 -7.36 16.53 14.19
CA THR A 63 -7.80 17.24 12.98
C THR A 63 -9.31 17.42 12.89
N LYS A 64 -10.05 17.06 13.95
CA LYS A 64 -11.52 17.18 14.07
C LYS A 64 -12.25 16.66 12.82
N LYS A 65 -11.80 15.52 12.29
CA LYS A 65 -12.45 14.91 11.11
C LYS A 65 -13.87 14.48 11.45
N HIS A 66 -14.71 14.44 10.42
CA HIS A 66 -16.08 13.96 10.55
C HIS A 66 -16.09 12.49 11.01
N ILE A 67 -17.05 12.12 11.86
CA ILE A 67 -17.13 10.76 12.45
C ILE A 67 -17.18 9.65 11.39
N LEU A 68 -17.82 9.90 10.24
CA LEU A 68 -17.85 8.96 9.10
C LEU A 68 -16.46 8.72 8.49
N GLU A 69 -15.60 9.74 8.45
CA GLU A 69 -14.23 9.58 7.95
C GLU A 69 -13.40 8.73 8.92
N ILE A 70 -13.54 8.96 10.22
CA ILE A 70 -12.89 8.17 11.27
C ILE A 70 -13.39 6.72 11.24
N ALA A 71 -14.71 6.51 11.15
CA ALA A 71 -15.31 5.19 11.07
C ALA A 71 -14.83 4.42 9.83
N LEU A 72 -14.69 5.09 8.68
CA LEU A 72 -14.14 4.48 7.47
C LEU A 72 -12.69 4.06 7.66
N TRP A 73 -11.85 4.91 8.27
CA TRP A 73 -10.47 4.57 8.59
C TRP A 73 -10.35 3.38 9.54
N ILE A 74 -11.16 3.35 10.59
CA ILE A 74 -11.21 2.23 11.55
C ILE A 74 -11.67 0.95 10.83
N GLY A 75 -12.70 1.03 9.99
CA GLY A 75 -13.17 -0.11 9.20
C GLY A 75 -12.11 -0.66 8.25
N ILE A 76 -11.45 0.20 7.46
CA ILE A 76 -10.34 -0.19 6.57
C ILE A 76 -9.21 -0.84 7.38
N PHE A 77 -8.78 -0.18 8.46
CA PHE A 77 -7.72 -0.72 9.32
C PHE A 77 -8.12 -2.09 9.88
N SER A 78 -9.36 -2.25 10.35
CA SER A 78 -9.82 -3.50 10.96
C SER A 78 -9.82 -4.65 9.96
N VAL A 79 -10.25 -4.40 8.71
CA VAL A 79 -10.20 -5.39 7.63
C VAL A 79 -8.75 -5.78 7.33
N TYR A 80 -7.86 -4.81 7.14
CA TYR A 80 -6.43 -5.08 6.91
C TYR A 80 -5.82 -5.86 8.07
N PHE A 81 -6.09 -5.43 9.31
CA PHE A 81 -5.59 -6.08 10.51
C PHE A 81 -6.05 -7.54 10.61
N LEU A 82 -7.33 -7.82 10.34
CA LEU A 82 -7.85 -9.19 10.34
C LEU A 82 -7.26 -10.06 9.23
N ILE A 83 -7.06 -9.51 8.03
CA ILE A 83 -6.42 -10.25 6.93
C ILE A 83 -4.98 -10.62 7.34
N VAL A 84 -4.20 -9.63 7.78
CA VAL A 84 -2.83 -9.83 8.25
C VAL A 84 -2.74 -10.90 9.34
N LEU A 85 -3.63 -10.84 10.35
CA LEU A 85 -3.62 -11.80 11.46
C LEU A 85 -3.91 -13.24 11.01
N ARG A 86 -4.66 -13.42 9.90
CA ARG A 86 -5.00 -14.74 9.36
C ARG A 86 -3.97 -15.30 8.40
N MET A 87 -3.08 -14.47 7.86
CA MET A 87 -1.99 -14.94 6.99
C MET A 87 -0.96 -15.69 7.82
N THR A 88 -0.51 -16.84 7.34
CA THR A 88 0.49 -17.68 8.04
C THR A 88 1.92 -17.38 7.61
N SER A 89 2.11 -16.83 6.41
CA SER A 89 3.43 -16.45 5.88
C SER A 89 3.78 -15.01 6.28
N GLU A 90 4.98 -14.83 6.84
CA GLU A 90 5.52 -13.49 7.16
C GLU A 90 5.83 -12.68 5.90
N GLU A 91 6.16 -13.36 4.81
CA GLU A 91 6.48 -12.77 3.52
C GLU A 91 5.21 -12.20 2.88
N GLU A 92 4.12 -12.98 2.85
CA GLU A 92 2.82 -12.52 2.33
C GLU A 92 2.27 -11.31 3.12
N ARG A 93 2.46 -11.29 4.46
CA ARG A 93 2.06 -10.14 5.30
C ARG A 93 2.82 -8.87 4.92
N SER A 94 4.12 -9.00 4.64
CA SER A 94 4.99 -7.89 4.25
C SER A 94 4.62 -7.38 2.87
N HIS A 95 4.46 -8.28 1.90
CA HIS A 95 4.04 -7.97 0.53
C HIS A 95 2.70 -7.23 0.51
N MET A 96 1.72 -7.65 1.33
CA MET A 96 0.44 -6.95 1.39
C MET A 96 0.60 -5.47 1.79
N ILE A 97 1.46 -5.16 2.77
CA ILE A 97 1.70 -3.77 3.19
C ILE A 97 2.44 -3.01 2.08
N GLU A 98 3.51 -3.61 1.55
CA GLU A 98 4.37 -3.01 0.52
C GLU A 98 3.58 -2.64 -0.73
N PHE A 99 2.81 -3.58 -1.28
CA PHE A 99 2.03 -3.37 -2.50
C PHE A 99 0.83 -2.45 -2.28
N SER A 100 0.22 -2.42 -1.09
CA SER A 100 -0.79 -1.42 -0.77
C SER A 100 -0.20 0.00 -0.76
N ILE A 101 0.97 0.21 -0.14
CA ILE A 101 1.63 1.53 -0.13
C ILE A 101 2.03 1.93 -1.55
N LEU A 102 2.65 1.01 -2.31
CA LEU A 102 3.04 1.24 -3.69
C LEU A 102 1.84 1.68 -4.54
N ALA A 103 0.74 0.94 -4.47
CA ALA A 103 -0.48 1.22 -5.22
C ALA A 103 -1.10 2.58 -4.85
N ILE A 104 -1.08 2.96 -3.56
CA ILE A 104 -1.54 4.28 -3.11
C ILE A 104 -0.67 5.39 -3.69
N CYS A 105 0.66 5.24 -3.68
CA CYS A 105 1.56 6.25 -4.24
C CYS A 105 1.37 6.42 -5.75
N ILE A 106 1.28 5.31 -6.49
CA ILE A 106 1.03 5.33 -7.95
C ILE A 106 -0.33 5.98 -8.23
N TYR A 107 -1.39 5.57 -7.51
CA TYR A 107 -2.72 6.15 -7.65
C TYR A 107 -2.73 7.64 -7.38
N ALA A 108 -2.05 8.10 -6.32
CA ALA A 108 -1.96 9.52 -5.99
C ALA A 108 -1.25 10.32 -7.10
N ALA A 109 -0.15 9.81 -7.65
CA ALA A 109 0.55 10.44 -8.76
C ALA A 109 -0.34 10.52 -10.02
N LEU A 110 -1.01 9.43 -10.38
CA LEU A 110 -1.88 9.39 -11.55
C LEU A 110 -3.14 10.25 -11.38
N LYS A 111 -3.66 10.37 -10.16
CA LYS A 111 -4.78 11.25 -9.83
C LYS A 111 -4.42 12.72 -10.06
N GLU A 112 -3.24 13.16 -9.61
CA GLU A 112 -2.72 14.51 -9.90
C GLU A 112 -2.62 14.75 -11.40
N ARG A 113 -2.09 13.78 -12.16
CA ARG A 113 -1.97 13.89 -13.62
C ARG A 113 -3.33 13.96 -14.32
N HIS A 114 -4.32 13.21 -13.82
CA HIS A 114 -5.68 13.23 -14.35
C HIS A 114 -6.42 14.55 -14.07
N GLN A 115 -6.22 15.13 -12.88
CA GLN A 115 -6.79 16.44 -12.54
C GLN A 115 -6.27 17.56 -13.44
N HIS A 116 -5.07 17.42 -14.01
CA HIS A 116 -4.51 18.36 -14.99
C HIS A 116 -4.85 17.99 -16.44
N ALA A 117 -5.85 17.12 -16.66
CA ALA A 117 -6.35 16.67 -17.97
C ALA A 117 -5.29 16.03 -18.90
N VAL A 118 -4.15 15.58 -18.36
CA VAL A 118 -3.10 14.91 -19.13
C VAL A 118 -3.33 13.41 -19.24
N LEU A 119 -3.98 12.80 -18.23
CA LEU A 119 -4.31 11.37 -18.24
C LEU A 119 -5.74 11.15 -18.72
N LYS A 120 -5.89 10.50 -19.88
CA LYS A 120 -7.21 10.21 -20.48
C LYS A 120 -8.02 9.16 -19.73
N TYR A 121 -7.36 8.13 -19.20
CA TYR A 121 -8.02 7.01 -18.52
C TYR A 121 -8.13 7.25 -17.01
N HIS A 122 -9.01 6.49 -16.37
CA HIS A 122 -9.23 6.60 -14.94
C HIS A 122 -7.97 6.19 -14.14
N PRO A 123 -7.47 7.04 -13.21
CA PRO A 123 -6.25 6.78 -12.45
C PRO A 123 -6.21 5.42 -11.74
N ALA A 124 -7.34 4.98 -11.18
CA ALA A 124 -7.41 3.73 -10.44
C ALA A 124 -7.09 2.50 -11.31
N ILE A 125 -7.55 2.49 -12.56
CA ILE A 125 -7.35 1.36 -13.48
C ILE A 125 -5.88 1.27 -13.87
N ILE A 126 -5.28 2.41 -14.23
CA ILE A 126 -3.86 2.46 -14.58
C ILE A 126 -2.99 2.13 -13.36
N ALA A 127 -3.30 2.68 -12.18
CA ALA A 127 -2.56 2.40 -10.97
C ALA A 127 -2.58 0.91 -10.62
N PHE A 128 -3.74 0.28 -10.72
CA PHE A 128 -3.89 -1.15 -10.51
C PHE A 128 -3.05 -1.94 -11.53
N ALA A 129 -3.20 -1.67 -12.83
CA ALA A 129 -2.44 -2.35 -13.87
C ALA A 129 -0.92 -2.22 -13.68
N ILE A 130 -0.41 -1.02 -13.36
CA ILE A 130 1.01 -0.82 -13.06
C ILE A 130 1.44 -1.63 -11.84
N SER A 131 0.62 -1.65 -10.77
CA SER A 131 0.94 -2.38 -9.54
C SER A 131 1.01 -3.89 -9.79
N VAL A 132 0.09 -4.44 -10.60
CA VAL A 132 0.11 -5.86 -11.01
C VAL A 132 1.34 -6.18 -11.83
N ILE A 133 1.72 -5.30 -12.77
CA ILE A 133 2.95 -5.47 -13.57
C ILE A 133 4.18 -5.46 -12.67
N ILE A 134 4.26 -4.54 -11.71
CA ILE A 134 5.36 -4.50 -10.75
C ILE A 134 5.38 -5.77 -9.90
N GLY A 135 4.23 -6.26 -9.44
CA GLY A 135 4.15 -7.52 -8.67
C GLY A 135 4.60 -8.74 -9.46
N ALA A 136 4.25 -8.80 -10.74
CA ALA A 136 4.75 -9.87 -11.62
C ALA A 136 6.26 -9.75 -11.89
N LEU A 137 6.79 -8.52 -11.99
CA LEU A 137 8.22 -8.29 -12.13
C LEU A 137 8.98 -8.65 -10.85
N ASP A 138 8.40 -8.40 -9.68
CA ASP A 138 8.96 -8.79 -8.39
C ASP A 138 9.17 -10.31 -8.33
N GLU A 139 8.11 -11.08 -8.59
CA GLU A 139 8.17 -12.55 -8.67
C GLU A 139 9.15 -13.04 -9.75
N PHE A 140 9.22 -12.35 -10.89
CA PHE A 140 10.21 -12.66 -11.91
C PHE A 140 11.64 -12.41 -11.43
N ILE A 141 11.91 -11.36 -10.66
CA ILE A 141 13.24 -11.10 -10.07
C ILE A 141 13.58 -12.19 -9.05
N GLN A 142 12.60 -12.65 -8.27
CA GLN A 142 12.80 -13.72 -7.29
C GLN A 142 13.31 -15.03 -7.92
N LEU A 143 13.03 -15.31 -9.20
CA LEU A 143 13.62 -16.47 -9.93
C LEU A 143 15.14 -16.49 -9.92
N PHE A 144 15.78 -15.33 -9.79
CA PHE A 144 17.24 -15.20 -9.79
C PHE A 144 17.84 -15.20 -8.38
N VAL A 145 17.02 -15.32 -7.33
CA VAL A 145 17.45 -15.25 -5.94
C VAL A 145 17.45 -16.65 -5.32
N PRO A 146 18.62 -17.15 -4.84
CA PRO A 146 18.70 -18.49 -4.26
C PRO A 146 17.73 -18.70 -3.10
N GLY A 147 17.01 -19.82 -3.10
CA GLY A 147 16.04 -20.17 -2.08
C GLY A 147 14.65 -19.55 -2.27
N ARG A 148 14.46 -18.66 -3.26
CA ARG A 148 13.15 -18.15 -3.66
C ARG A 148 12.58 -18.97 -4.81
N VAL A 149 11.25 -19.02 -4.89
CA VAL A 149 10.51 -19.73 -5.95
C VAL A 149 9.47 -18.76 -6.48
N PHE A 150 9.30 -18.72 -7.78
CA PHE A 150 8.22 -17.96 -8.42
C PHE A 150 6.87 -18.58 -8.06
N ASP A 151 5.97 -17.79 -7.46
CA ASP A 151 4.61 -18.24 -7.15
C ASP A 151 3.55 -17.33 -7.78
N TRP A 152 2.64 -17.95 -8.55
CA TRP A 152 1.49 -17.24 -9.13
C TRP A 152 0.54 -16.72 -8.05
N ILE A 153 0.49 -17.37 -6.89
CA ILE A 153 -0.33 -16.96 -5.75
C ILE A 153 0.16 -15.62 -5.20
N ASP A 154 1.47 -15.38 -5.18
CA ASP A 154 2.06 -14.13 -4.70
C ASP A 154 1.71 -12.95 -5.63
N ILE A 155 1.71 -13.16 -6.95
CA ILE A 155 1.18 -12.16 -7.90
C ILE A 155 -0.29 -11.86 -7.59
N GLY A 156 -1.08 -12.88 -7.29
CA GLY A 156 -2.48 -12.76 -6.90
C GLY A 156 -2.66 -11.92 -5.63
N PHE A 157 -1.86 -12.17 -4.59
CA PHE A 157 -1.88 -11.42 -3.34
C PHE A 157 -1.44 -9.96 -3.54
N ASN A 158 -0.36 -9.72 -4.29
CA ASN A 158 0.11 -8.38 -4.61
C ASN A 158 -0.97 -7.57 -5.36
N SER A 159 -1.65 -8.23 -6.30
CA SER A 159 -2.80 -7.66 -7.01
C SER A 159 -3.94 -7.33 -6.06
N PHE A 160 -4.29 -8.25 -5.15
CA PHE A 160 -5.35 -8.04 -4.16
C PHE A 160 -5.03 -6.86 -3.24
N ALA A 161 -3.80 -6.79 -2.72
CA ALA A 161 -3.32 -5.69 -1.88
C ALA A 161 -3.45 -4.33 -2.60
N ALA A 162 -3.04 -4.26 -3.86
CA ALA A 162 -3.16 -3.06 -4.68
C ALA A 162 -4.64 -2.67 -4.92
N PHE A 163 -5.50 -3.64 -5.23
CA PHE A 163 -6.93 -3.42 -5.43
C PHE A 163 -7.57 -2.80 -4.19
N PHE A 164 -7.39 -3.42 -3.01
CA PHE A 164 -7.98 -2.94 -1.76
C PHE A 164 -7.48 -1.55 -1.38
N ALA A 165 -6.19 -1.28 -1.57
CA ALA A 165 -5.62 0.01 -1.24
C ALA A 165 -6.17 1.15 -2.13
N ILE A 166 -6.31 0.89 -3.43
CA ILE A 166 -6.90 1.84 -4.40
C ILE A 166 -8.39 2.03 -4.14
N ALA A 167 -9.12 0.94 -3.87
CA ALA A 167 -10.55 0.98 -3.54
C ALA A 167 -10.80 1.80 -2.27
N ALA A 168 -10.04 1.54 -1.21
CA ALA A 168 -10.07 2.30 0.04
C ALA A 168 -9.78 3.80 -0.19
N SER A 169 -8.73 4.12 -0.96
CA SER A 169 -8.36 5.49 -1.30
C SER A 169 -9.44 6.22 -2.09
N THR A 170 -10.11 5.50 -2.99
CA THR A 170 -11.22 6.02 -3.81
C THR A 170 -12.47 6.25 -2.95
N ALA A 171 -12.85 5.29 -2.11
CA ALA A 171 -13.96 5.41 -1.18
C ALA A 171 -13.78 6.59 -0.21
N LEU A 172 -12.58 6.73 0.35
CA LEU A 172 -12.24 7.85 1.24
C LEU A 172 -12.32 9.20 0.50
N SER A 173 -11.79 9.27 -0.72
CA SER A 173 -11.90 10.48 -1.55
C SER A 173 -13.36 10.85 -1.84
N TRP A 174 -14.20 9.85 -2.11
CA TRP A 174 -15.63 10.04 -2.35
C TRP A 174 -16.35 10.54 -1.10
N VAL A 175 -16.14 9.93 0.07
CA VAL A 175 -16.72 10.38 1.35
C VAL A 175 -16.33 11.82 1.64
N ARG A 176 -15.05 12.17 1.52
CA ARG A 176 -14.57 13.56 1.71
C ARG A 176 -15.25 14.54 0.77
N SER A 177 -15.45 14.17 -0.50
CA SER A 177 -16.12 15.02 -1.48
C SER A 177 -17.60 15.27 -1.16
N LYS A 178 -18.27 14.31 -0.51
CA LYS A 178 -19.66 14.43 -0.07
C LYS A 178 -19.77 15.28 1.19
N LEU A 179 -18.83 15.11 2.13
CA LEU A 179 -18.80 15.88 3.38
C LEU A 179 -18.50 17.36 3.12
N ILE A 180 -17.60 17.69 2.19
CA ILE A 180 -17.28 19.09 1.84
C ILE A 180 -18.48 19.79 1.18
N LYS A 181 -19.33 19.06 0.45
CA LYS A 181 -20.54 19.63 -0.18
C LYS A 181 -21.74 19.77 0.78
N ALA A 182 -21.65 19.24 1.99
CA ALA A 182 -22.70 19.33 3.00
C ALA A 182 -22.61 20.61 3.86
N PHE A 183 -21.64 21.48 3.55
CA PHE A 183 -21.39 22.79 4.14
C PHE A 183 -21.25 23.82 3.02
#